data_AF-A0AAV3XF24-F1
#
_entry.id   AF-A0AAV3XF24-F1
#
_cell.length_a   1.000
_cell.length_b   1.000
_cell.length_c   1.000
_cell.angle_alpha   90.00
_cell.angle_beta   90.00
_cell.angle_gamma   90.00
#
_symmetry.space_group_name_H-M   'P 1'
#
loop_
_entity.id
_entity.type
_entity.pdbx_description
1 polymer ?
#
loop_
_entity_poly.entity_id
_entity_poly.type
_entity_poly.pdbx_seq_one_letter_code
_entity_poly.pdbx_strand_id
1 'polypeptide(L)'
;MTIPKVHYSARIFLGNSSSECLGFAKDINPDDDIKLVIEELRALVKSCGLPKFDELLEKYSNLKSEIETLERKLEAKTADWNAMAEFLRTQGIKPDATNMPQFSKLLSPVIEEENTSLIEIDTDDIQF
;
A
#
# COMPACT_ATOMS: atom_id res chain seq x y z
N MET A 1 15.19 -6.27 43.61
CA MET A 1 15.98 -6.06 42.38
C MET A 1 14.99 -6.01 41.24
N THR A 2 14.92 -4.90 40.50
CA THR A 2 13.98 -4.75 39.38
C THR A 2 14.77 -5.00 38.10
N ILE A 3 14.44 -6.07 37.38
CA ILE A 3 15.08 -6.37 36.10
C ILE A 3 14.49 -5.40 35.07
N PRO A 4 15.31 -4.59 34.37
CA PRO A 4 14.83 -3.70 33.33
C PRO A 4 14.21 -4.51 32.19
N LYS A 5 13.06 -4.06 31.69
CA LYS A 5 12.31 -4.69 30.59
C LYS A 5 12.20 -3.72 29.42
N VAL A 6 12.36 -4.21 28.21
CA VAL A 6 11.97 -3.48 27.00
C VAL A 6 10.67 -4.05 26.46
N HIS A 7 9.77 -3.14 26.14
CA HIS A 7 8.48 -3.42 25.53
C HIS A 7 8.48 -2.87 24.11
N TYR A 8 8.11 -3.71 23.16
CA TYR A 8 7.90 -3.29 21.78
C TYR A 8 6.49 -3.72 21.34
N SER A 9 5.76 -2.80 20.72
CA SER A 9 4.45 -3.10 20.13
C SER A 9 4.29 -2.39 18.79
N ALA A 10 3.53 -2.99 17.89
CA ALA A 10 3.15 -2.40 16.62
C ALA A 10 1.67 -2.61 16.36
N ARG A 11 1.07 -1.63 15.67
CA ARG A 11 -0.30 -1.72 15.17
C ARG A 11 -0.27 -2.43 13.82
N ILE A 12 -1.01 -3.53 13.71
CA ILE A 12 -1.15 -4.34 12.50
C ILE A 12 -2.54 -4.08 11.94
N PHE A 13 -2.62 -3.74 10.65
CA PHE A 13 -3.89 -3.54 9.96
C PHE A 13 -4.34 -4.87 9.35
N LEU A 14 -5.54 -5.33 9.70
CA LEU A 14 -6.05 -6.65 9.27
C LEU A 14 -6.80 -6.61 7.93
N GLY A 15 -6.93 -5.43 7.31
CA GLY A 15 -7.50 -5.26 5.97
C GLY A 15 -9.02 -5.03 5.92
N ASN A 16 -9.73 -5.13 7.05
CA ASN A 16 -11.17 -4.90 7.18
C ASN A 16 -11.50 -3.66 8.03
N SER A 17 -10.67 -2.62 7.96
CA SER A 17 -10.75 -1.44 8.84
C SER A 17 -10.54 -1.72 10.33
N SER A 18 -10.25 -2.97 10.70
CA SER A 18 -9.80 -3.31 12.05
C SER A 18 -8.28 -3.31 12.14
N SER A 19 -7.79 -2.93 13.32
CA SER A 19 -6.39 -2.98 13.65
C SER A 19 -6.19 -3.71 14.96
N GLU A 20 -5.19 -4.56 15.01
CA GLU A 20 -4.75 -5.22 16.25
C GLU A 20 -3.42 -4.62 16.70
N CYS A 21 -3.19 -4.56 18.01
CA CYS A 21 -1.90 -4.18 18.56
C CYS A 21 -1.20 -5.44 19.07
N LEU A 22 -0.08 -5.80 18.45
CA LEU A 22 0.73 -6.93 18.88
C LEU A 22 2.02 -6.41 19.51
N GLY A 23 2.35 -6.91 20.69
CA GLY A 23 3.56 -6.52 21.38
C GLY A 23 4.17 -7.63 22.22
N PHE A 24 5.48 -7.55 22.39
CA PHE A 24 6.26 -8.48 23.19
C PHE A 24 7.15 -7.71 24.16
N ALA A 25 7.51 -8.38 25.26
CA ALA A 25 8.41 -7.85 26.27
C ALA A 25 9.59 -8.81 26.46
N LYS A 26 10.79 -8.27 26.63
CA LYS A 26 11.99 -9.04 26.94
C LYS A 26 12.72 -8.42 28.14
N ASP A 27 13.16 -9.27 29.05
CA ASP A 27 14.05 -8.92 30.15
C ASP A 27 15.43 -8.57 29.61
N ILE A 28 16.03 -7.48 30.10
CA ILE A 28 17.32 -6.98 29.64
C ILE A 28 18.40 -7.26 30.68
N ASN A 29 19.51 -7.85 30.22
CA ASN A 29 20.73 -7.94 31.00
C ASN A 29 21.59 -6.67 30.85
N PRO A 30 22.44 -6.34 31.84
CA PRO A 30 23.27 -5.13 31.80
C PRO A 30 24.18 -5.02 30.57
N ASP A 31 24.55 -6.15 29.96
CA ASP A 31 25.47 -6.23 28.83
C ASP A 31 24.74 -6.33 27.46
N ASP A 32 23.40 -6.35 27.45
CA ASP A 32 22.64 -6.48 26.20
C ASP A 32 22.62 -5.15 25.43
N ASP A 33 22.80 -5.23 24.10
CA ASP A 33 22.54 -4.09 23.22
C ASP A 33 21.02 -3.93 23.01
N ILE A 34 20.48 -2.87 23.62
CA ILE A 34 19.05 -2.52 23.54
C ILE A 34 18.57 -2.40 22.10
N LYS A 35 19.40 -1.90 21.17
CA LYS A 35 19.00 -1.77 19.76
C LYS A 35 18.77 -3.13 19.13
N LEU A 36 19.65 -4.08 19.43
CA LEU A 36 19.57 -5.45 18.91
C LEU A 36 18.35 -6.17 19.49
N VAL A 37 18.08 -5.97 20.79
CA VAL A 37 16.84 -6.47 21.44
C VAL A 37 15.58 -5.90 20.79
N ILE A 38 15.55 -4.61 20.44
CA ILE A 38 14.40 -3.99 19.76
C ILE A 38 14.22 -4.58 18.35
N GLU A 39 15.30 -4.81 17.59
CA GLU A 39 15.20 -5.43 16.26
C GLU A 39 14.70 -6.88 16.33
N GLU A 40 15.12 -7.65 17.34
CA GLU A 40 14.59 -9.00 17.60
C GLU A 40 13.09 -8.96 17.88
N LEU A 41 12.64 -8.08 18.78
CA LEU A 41 11.22 -7.94 19.11
C LEU A 41 10.40 -7.48 17.90
N ARG A 42 10.95 -6.59 17.07
CA ARG A 42 10.33 -6.17 15.81
C ARG A 42 10.19 -7.33 14.84
N ALA A 43 11.24 -8.14 14.66
CA ALA A 43 11.18 -9.31 13.80
C ALA A 43 10.12 -10.31 14.27
N LEU A 44 9.97 -10.49 15.60
CA LEU A 44 8.95 -11.33 16.21
C LEU A 44 7.52 -10.80 15.94
N VAL A 45 7.30 -9.49 16.11
CA VAL A 45 6.00 -8.88 15.78
C VAL A 45 5.68 -9.03 14.30
N LYS A 46 6.67 -8.82 13.41
CA LYS A 46 6.49 -8.98 11.96
C LYS A 46 6.12 -10.41 11.58
N SER A 47 6.80 -11.41 12.14
CA SER A 47 6.56 -12.82 11.79
C SER A 47 5.18 -13.32 12.27
N CYS A 48 4.69 -12.81 13.40
CA CYS A 48 3.35 -13.12 13.91
C CYS A 48 2.24 -12.35 13.19
N GLY A 49 2.46 -11.06 12.90
CA GLY A 49 1.42 -10.16 12.41
C GLY A 49 1.08 -10.33 10.93
N LEU A 50 2.09 -10.61 10.09
CA LEU A 50 1.90 -10.83 8.66
C LEU A 50 2.87 -11.93 8.18
N PRO A 51 2.52 -13.22 8.34
CA PRO A 51 3.30 -14.28 7.72
C PRO A 51 3.38 -14.01 6.22
N LYS A 52 4.59 -13.96 5.67
CA LYS A 52 4.90 -13.62 4.27
C LYS A 52 4.77 -12.14 3.88
N PHE A 53 4.81 -11.21 4.83
CA PHE A 53 4.81 -9.76 4.54
C PHE A 53 5.83 -9.38 3.46
N ASP A 54 7.07 -9.86 3.60
CA ASP A 54 8.15 -9.52 2.68
C ASP A 54 7.88 -10.07 1.27
N GLU A 55 7.37 -11.31 1.16
CA GLU A 55 6.95 -11.89 -0.14
C GLU A 55 5.80 -11.09 -0.77
N LEU A 56 4.83 -10.65 0.05
CA LEU A 56 3.69 -9.87 -0.40
C LEU A 56 4.13 -8.48 -0.88
N LEU A 57 5.04 -7.84 -0.14
CA LEU A 57 5.59 -6.54 -0.47
C LEU A 57 6.40 -6.59 -1.75
N GLU A 58 7.25 -7.62 -1.92
CA GLU A 58 8.00 -7.86 -3.14
C GLU A 58 7.07 -8.08 -4.33
N LYS A 59 6.06 -8.95 -4.17
CA LYS A 59 5.06 -9.19 -5.21
C LYS A 59 4.29 -7.93 -5.57
N TYR A 60 3.88 -7.13 -4.60
CA TYR A 60 3.22 -5.86 -4.82
C TYR A 60 4.10 -4.88 -5.60
N SER A 61 5.37 -4.73 -5.21
CA SER A 61 6.33 -3.87 -5.90
C SER A 61 6.54 -4.29 -7.35
N ASN A 62 6.70 -5.59 -7.60
CA ASN A 62 6.87 -6.14 -8.94
C ASN A 62 5.63 -5.89 -9.82
N LEU A 63 4.43 -6.17 -9.30
CA LEU A 63 3.17 -5.94 -10.02
C LEU A 63 2.96 -4.45 -10.31
N LYS A 64 3.28 -3.57 -9.35
CA LYS A 64 3.20 -2.12 -9.56
C LYS A 64 4.13 -1.68 -10.70
N SER A 65 5.37 -2.15 -10.70
CA SER A 65 6.33 -1.84 -11.78
C SER A 65 5.88 -2.37 -13.14
N GLU A 66 5.27 -3.56 -13.18
CA GLU A 66 4.70 -4.13 -14.41
C GLU A 66 3.55 -3.26 -14.95
N ILE A 67 2.64 -2.81 -14.08
CA ILE A 67 1.55 -1.90 -14.45
C ILE A 67 2.12 -0.60 -15.04
N GLU A 68 3.05 0.05 -14.34
CA GLU A 68 3.67 1.30 -14.82
C GLU A 68 4.36 1.11 -16.18
N THR A 69 4.98 -0.06 -16.39
CA THR A 69 5.61 -0.39 -17.67
C THR A 69 4.60 -0.58 -18.79
N LEU A 70 3.48 -1.26 -18.50
CA LEU A 70 2.40 -1.47 -19.46
C LEU A 70 1.71 -0.15 -19.81
N GLU A 71 1.49 0.73 -18.83
CA GLU A 71 0.93 2.07 -19.05
C GLU A 71 1.79 2.90 -19.99
N ARG A 72 3.11 2.95 -19.77
CA ARG A 72 4.04 3.65 -20.68
C ARG A 72 4.02 3.09 -22.10
N LYS A 73 3.96 1.76 -22.24
CA LYS A 73 3.86 1.11 -23.56
C LYS A 73 2.55 1.45 -24.26
N LEU A 74 1.44 1.46 -23.53
CA LEU A 74 0.13 1.83 -24.05
C LEU A 74 0.10 3.29 -24.49
N GLU A 75 0.69 4.19 -23.71
CA GLU A 75 0.81 5.61 -24.04
C GLU A 75 1.63 5.83 -25.32
N ALA A 76 2.80 5.19 -25.42
CA ALA A 76 3.63 5.26 -26.63
C ALA A 76 2.89 4.75 -27.87
N LYS A 77 2.20 3.62 -27.77
CA LYS A 77 1.41 3.07 -28.88
C LYS A 77 0.21 3.92 -29.25
N THR A 78 -0.39 4.59 -28.26
CA THR A 78 -1.46 5.56 -28.47
C THR A 78 -0.96 6.78 -29.24
N ALA A 79 0.22 7.30 -28.89
CA ALA A 79 0.84 8.41 -29.60
C ALA A 79 1.16 8.03 -31.06
N ASP A 80 1.79 6.88 -31.29
CA ASP A 80 2.11 6.37 -32.63
C ASP A 80 0.85 6.24 -33.49
N TRP A 81 -0.21 5.66 -32.94
CA TRP A 81 -1.49 5.48 -33.63
C TRP A 81 -2.11 6.82 -34.02
N ASN A 82 -2.18 7.76 -33.07
CA ASN A 82 -2.79 9.07 -33.31
C ASN A 82 -2.00 9.87 -34.35
N ALA A 83 -0.67 9.82 -34.30
CA ALA A 83 0.20 10.44 -35.29
C ALA A 83 -0.03 9.84 -36.69
N MET A 84 -0.18 8.52 -36.80
CA MET A 84 -0.49 7.85 -38.07
C MET A 84 -1.89 8.23 -38.58
N ALA A 85 -2.90 8.24 -37.71
CA ALA A 85 -4.25 8.63 -38.08
C ALA A 85 -4.29 10.08 -38.58
N GLU A 86 -3.55 10.98 -37.94
CA GLU A 86 -3.42 12.37 -38.37
C GLU A 86 -2.67 12.52 -39.70
N PHE A 87 -1.59 11.76 -39.89
CA PHE A 87 -0.87 11.70 -41.17
C PHE A 87 -1.80 11.25 -42.31
N LEU A 88 -2.55 10.16 -42.11
CA LEU A 88 -3.48 9.63 -43.12
C LEU A 88 -4.61 10.58 -43.47
N ARG A 89 -5.14 11.32 -42.48
CA ARG A 89 -6.14 12.38 -42.69
C ARG A 89 -5.55 13.53 -43.50
N THR A 90 -4.35 13.98 -43.15
CA THR A 90 -3.67 15.11 -43.79
C THR A 90 -3.31 14.83 -45.25
N GLN A 91 -2.89 13.60 -45.55
CA GLN A 91 -2.58 13.17 -46.93
C GLN A 91 -3.85 12.86 -47.76
N GLY A 92 -5.04 12.94 -47.17
CA GLY A 92 -6.31 12.62 -47.85
C GLY A 92 -6.47 11.13 -48.22
N ILE A 93 -5.58 10.26 -47.75
CA ILE A 93 -5.61 8.81 -48.01
C ILE A 93 -6.78 8.17 -47.26
N LYS A 94 -6.97 8.58 -46.00
CA LYS A 94 -8.07 8.10 -45.15
C LYS A 94 -8.57 9.23 -44.23
N PRO A 95 -9.51 10.07 -44.71
CA PRO A 95 -10.00 11.24 -43.97
C PRO A 95 -10.77 10.91 -42.69
N ASP A 96 -11.28 9.69 -42.58
CA ASP A 96 -12.06 9.15 -41.46
C ASP A 96 -11.21 8.34 -40.46
N ALA A 97 -9.88 8.36 -40.58
CA ALA A 97 -9.02 7.65 -39.63
C ALA A 97 -9.22 8.19 -38.20
N THR A 98 -9.61 7.30 -37.29
CA THR A 98 -9.92 7.65 -35.90
C THR A 98 -8.70 7.55 -35.00
N ASN A 99 -8.64 8.41 -33.98
CA ASN A 99 -7.67 8.29 -32.89
C ASN A 99 -7.94 7.04 -32.04
N MET A 100 -6.93 6.62 -31.28
CA MET A 100 -7.03 5.53 -30.30
C MET A 100 -8.05 5.92 -29.22
N PRO A 101 -8.93 4.99 -28.79
CA PRO A 101 -9.83 5.23 -27.67
C PRO A 101 -9.07 5.55 -26.38
N GLN A 102 -9.63 6.44 -25.54
CA GLN A 102 -9.10 6.65 -24.20
C GLN A 102 -9.63 5.54 -23.27
N PHE A 103 -8.72 4.82 -22.63
CA PHE A 103 -9.05 3.72 -21.72
C PHE A 103 -9.07 4.15 -20.23
N SER A 104 -9.04 5.45 -19.95
CA SER A 104 -9.18 5.94 -18.58
C SER A 104 -10.63 5.77 -18.11
N LYS A 105 -10.81 5.27 -16.87
CA LYS A 105 -12.12 5.10 -16.20
C LYS A 105 -12.99 3.92 -16.68
N LEU A 106 -12.40 2.84 -17.17
CA LEU A 106 -13.14 1.60 -17.50
C LEU A 106 -13.75 0.91 -16.27
N LEU A 107 -13.13 1.10 -15.10
CA LEU A 107 -13.67 0.62 -13.83
C LEU A 107 -14.44 1.77 -13.18
N SER A 108 -15.69 1.52 -12.79
CA SER A 108 -16.46 2.44 -11.97
C SER A 108 -15.65 2.81 -10.73
N PRO A 109 -15.63 4.08 -10.29
CA PRO A 109 -14.95 4.45 -9.05
C PRO A 109 -15.48 3.53 -7.94
N VAL A 110 -14.56 2.94 -7.18
CA VAL A 110 -14.90 2.28 -5.93
C VAL A 110 -15.69 3.30 -5.12
N ILE A 111 -16.92 2.95 -4.77
CA ILE A 111 -17.72 3.75 -3.83
C ILE A 111 -16.93 3.69 -2.53
N GLU A 112 -16.12 4.71 -2.26
CA GLU A 112 -15.58 4.95 -0.93
C GLU A 112 -16.79 5.25 -0.06
N GLU A 113 -17.23 4.26 0.73
CA GLU A 113 -18.21 4.49 1.77
C GLU A 113 -17.58 5.45 2.80
N GLU A 114 -17.74 6.75 2.57
CA GLU A 114 -17.73 7.77 3.62
C GLU A 114 -18.86 7.44 4.59
N ASN A 115 -18.55 6.65 5.62
CA ASN A 115 -19.34 6.57 6.84
C ASN A 115 -18.44 6.24 8.03
N THR A 116 -17.40 7.04 8.24
CA THR A 116 -16.85 7.25 9.58
C THR A 116 -17.61 8.39 10.23
N SER A 117 -18.79 8.08 10.77
CA SER A 117 -19.36 8.88 11.85
C SER A 117 -18.35 8.87 12.99
N LEU A 118 -17.67 10.01 13.20
CA LEU A 118 -16.90 10.30 14.40
C LEU A 118 -17.85 10.17 15.60
N ILE A 119 -17.75 9.06 16.32
CA ILE A 119 -18.33 8.98 17.66
C ILE A 119 -17.37 9.78 18.54
N GLU A 120 -17.76 11.01 18.88
CA GLU A 120 -17.14 11.74 19.99
C GLU A 120 -17.32 10.90 21.26
N ILE A 121 -16.24 10.29 21.72
CA ILE A 121 -16.21 9.64 23.04
C ILE A 121 -16.05 10.79 24.04
N ASP A 122 -17.12 11.08 24.77
CA ASP A 122 -17.11 12.01 25.89
C ASP A 122 -16.22 11.42 27.01
N THR A 123 -15.06 12.02 27.24
CA THR A 123 -14.04 11.52 28.18
C THR A 123 -14.34 11.83 29.64
N ASP A 124 -15.47 12.48 29.95
CA ASP A 124 -15.80 12.91 31.31
C ASP A 124 -16.35 11.78 32.20
N ASP A 125 -16.62 10.58 31.67
CA ASP A 125 -17.11 9.43 32.43
C ASP A 125 -16.02 8.39 32.83
N ILE A 126 -14.74 8.65 32.52
CA ILE A 126 -13.65 7.77 32.98
C ILE A 126 -13.19 8.22 34.37
N GLN A 127 -13.85 7.70 35.42
CA GLN A 127 -13.36 7.80 36.79
C GLN A 127 -12.14 6.88 36.99
N PHE A 128 -11.00 7.47 37.34
CA PHE A 128 -9.80 6.78 37.82
C PHE A 128 -9.97 6.24 39.25
#